data_AF-A0A944C9A2-F1
#
_entry.id   AF-A0A944C9A2-F1
#
_cell.length_a   1.000
_cell.length_b   1.000
_cell.length_c   1.000
_cell.angle_alpha   90.00
_cell.angle_beta   90.00
_cell.angle_gamma   90.00
#
_symmetry.space_group_name_H-M   'P 1'
#
loop_
_entity.id
_entity.type
_entity.pdbx_description
1 polymer ?
#
loop_
_entity_poly.entity_id
_entity_poly.type
_entity_poly.pdbx_seq_one_letter_code
_entity_poly.pdbx_strand_id
1 'polypeptide(L)'
;MTCAELRDAYIKFFEEKGCQHWPSSSLIPDDPSLLLTVAGMVQFKPYFLQQKHLDPKYIGATTSQKCVRTNDIDVIGTDGRHLSFFEMLGNFSFGEYFKEEMCEWAWEFSTQVMELDPEKIYVTIYEEDEETASIWQRVGVDPTHISRLGEDDNFWRAGPTGPCGPCSELYYD
;
A
#
# COMPACT_ATOMS: atom_id res chain seq x y z
N MET A 1 -20.39 3.49 4.36
CA MET A 1 -19.22 3.80 5.22
C MET A 1 -18.79 5.23 4.94
N THR A 2 -18.60 6.07 5.95
CA THR A 2 -17.99 7.40 5.81
C THR A 2 -16.47 7.26 5.65
N CYS A 3 -15.77 8.30 5.17
CA CYS A 3 -14.30 8.26 5.10
C CYS A 3 -13.64 8.02 6.46
N ALA A 4 -14.26 8.49 7.55
CA ALA A 4 -13.76 8.26 8.91
C ALA A 4 -13.91 6.79 9.31
N GLU A 5 -15.09 6.21 9.08
CA GLU A 5 -15.34 4.80 9.34
C GLU A 5 -14.42 3.89 8.52
N LEU A 6 -14.11 4.24 7.26
CA LEU A 6 -13.20 3.47 6.42
C LEU A 6 -11.77 3.49 6.94
N ARG A 7 -11.30 4.66 7.39
CA ARG A 7 -9.98 4.79 8.03
C ARG A 7 -9.90 3.89 9.26
N ASP A 8 -10.89 3.96 10.14
CA ASP A 8 -10.92 3.19 11.38
C ASP A 8 -11.03 1.68 11.10
N ALA A 9 -11.82 1.28 10.11
CA ALA A 9 -11.93 -0.11 9.67
C ALA A 9 -10.61 -0.66 9.15
N TYR A 10 -9.86 0.11 8.35
CA TYR A 10 -8.55 -0.29 7.84
C TYR A 10 -7.53 -0.50 8.96
N ILE A 11 -7.44 0.46 9.89
CA ILE A 11 -6.52 0.36 11.02
C ILE A 11 -6.86 -0.86 11.88
N LYS A 12 -8.13 -1.01 12.25
CA LYS A 12 -8.59 -2.12 13.08
C LYS A 12 -8.35 -3.47 12.41
N PHE A 13 -8.60 -3.58 11.11
CA PHE A 13 -8.37 -4.80 10.34
C PHE A 13 -6.91 -5.27 10.47
N PHE A 14 -5.94 -4.38 10.31
CA PHE A 14 -4.52 -4.74 10.44
C PHE A 14 -4.05 -4.89 11.89
N GLU A 15 -4.65 -4.18 12.86
CA GLU A 15 -4.42 -4.47 14.28
C GLU A 15 -4.84 -5.90 14.64
N GLU A 16 -5.96 -6.38 14.10
CA GLU A 16 -6.45 -7.75 14.29
C GLU A 16 -5.54 -8.80 13.63
N LYS A 17 -4.80 -8.45 12.57
CA LYS A 17 -3.74 -9.30 12.01
C LYS A 17 -2.43 -9.26 12.81
N GLY A 18 -2.32 -8.41 13.83
CA GLY A 18 -1.14 -8.30 14.70
C GLY A 18 -0.18 -7.16 14.33
N CYS A 19 -0.57 -6.24 13.46
CA CYS A 19 0.19 -5.03 13.19
C CYS A 19 0.01 -4.00 14.32
N GLN A 20 1.04 -3.23 14.61
CA GLN A 20 0.94 -2.08 15.50
C GLN A 20 0.35 -0.89 14.75
N HIS A 21 -0.68 -0.24 15.29
CA HIS A 21 -1.09 1.07 14.78
C HIS A 21 -0.08 2.15 15.18
N TRP A 22 0.42 2.88 14.19
CA TRP A 22 1.30 4.03 14.36
C TRP A 22 0.59 5.32 13.92
N PRO A 23 0.80 6.45 14.63
CA PRO A 23 0.25 7.72 14.22
C PRO A 23 0.86 8.19 12.89
N SER A 24 0.10 9.00 12.15
CA SER A 24 0.64 9.74 11.00
C SER A 24 1.84 10.57 11.45
N SER A 25 2.95 10.43 10.73
CA SER A 25 4.11 11.31 10.87
C SER A 25 3.82 12.72 10.33
N SER A 26 4.72 13.65 10.62
CA SER A 26 4.70 15.02 10.11
C SER A 26 4.72 15.07 8.57
N LEU A 27 4.15 16.13 7.99
CA LEU A 27 4.34 16.44 6.56
C LEU A 27 5.76 16.90 6.26
N ILE A 28 6.48 17.38 7.26
CA ILE A 28 7.90 17.74 7.17
C ILE A 28 8.70 16.53 7.64
N PRO A 29 9.36 15.78 6.74
CA PRO A 29 10.13 14.59 7.10
C PRO A 29 11.49 14.97 7.68
N ASP A 30 12.07 14.06 8.48
CA ASP A 30 13.46 14.18 8.95
C ASP A 30 14.49 13.83 7.85
N ASP A 31 14.02 13.24 6.73
CA ASP A 31 14.85 12.86 5.60
C ASP A 31 15.17 14.08 4.72
N PRO A 32 16.44 14.53 4.65
CA PRO A 32 16.82 15.73 3.92
C PRO A 32 16.69 15.58 2.39
N SER A 33 16.49 14.37 1.87
CA SER A 33 16.23 14.14 0.45
C SER A 33 14.78 14.38 0.04
N LEU A 34 13.86 14.53 1.01
CA LEU A 34 12.43 14.71 0.77
C LEU A 34 11.98 16.11 1.18
N LEU A 35 11.23 16.77 0.31
CA LEU A 35 10.61 18.06 0.62
C LEU A 35 9.42 17.89 1.58
N LEU A 36 8.55 16.91 1.29
CA LEU A 36 7.34 16.60 2.03
C LEU A 36 7.17 15.08 2.15
N THR A 37 6.39 14.65 3.13
CA THR A 37 5.96 13.25 3.25
C THR A 37 4.98 12.92 2.12
N VAL A 38 5.44 12.13 1.14
CA VAL A 38 4.68 11.75 -0.07
C VAL A 38 3.96 10.40 0.04
N ALA A 39 4.31 9.59 1.04
CA ALA A 39 3.81 8.23 1.24
C ALA A 39 3.90 7.77 2.71
N GLY A 40 3.10 6.77 3.07
CA GLY A 40 3.09 6.15 4.40
C GLY A 40 4.43 5.56 4.86
N MET A 41 5.19 4.99 3.92
CA MET A 41 6.45 4.30 4.21
C MET A 41 7.58 5.22 4.71
N VAL A 42 7.47 6.54 4.51
CA VAL A 42 8.58 7.48 4.73
C VAL A 42 9.12 7.41 6.16
N GLN A 43 8.22 7.37 7.16
CA GLN A 43 8.61 7.26 8.57
C GLN A 43 9.25 5.90 8.92
N PHE A 44 9.05 4.89 8.08
CA PHE A 44 9.53 3.53 8.27
C PHE A 44 10.80 3.20 7.49
N LYS A 45 11.39 4.16 6.76
CA LYS A 45 12.66 3.95 6.04
C LYS A 45 13.75 3.28 6.91
N PRO A 46 14.01 3.69 8.18
CA PRO A 46 15.01 3.02 9.02
C PRO A 46 14.69 1.56 9.34
N TYR A 47 13.40 1.18 9.35
CA TYR A 47 12.97 -0.20 9.60
C TYR A 47 13.19 -1.07 8.36
N PHE A 48 12.85 -0.57 7.17
CA PHE A 48 13.16 -1.25 5.91
C PHE A 48 14.67 -1.43 5.68
N LEU A 49 15.47 -0.47 6.15
CA LEU A 49 16.94 -0.54 6.11
C LEU A 49 17.54 -1.36 7.26
N GLN A 50 16.72 -2.01 8.10
CA GLN A 50 17.15 -2.84 9.23
C GLN A 50 18.03 -2.09 10.25
N GLN A 51 17.85 -0.77 10.36
CA GLN A 51 18.50 0.09 11.35
C GLN A 51 17.69 0.19 12.65
N LYS A 52 16.39 -0.11 12.57
CA LYS A 52 15.45 -0.23 13.68
C LYS A 52 14.61 -1.48 13.51
N HIS A 53 14.12 -2.01 14.63
CA HIS A 53 13.22 -3.16 14.65
C HIS A 53 11.96 -2.82 15.46
N LEU A 54 10.86 -3.48 15.13
CA LEU A 54 9.63 -3.40 15.94
C LEU A 54 9.79 -4.15 17.26
N ASP A 55 8.88 -3.90 18.19
CA ASP A 55 8.66 -4.79 19.32
C ASP A 55 8.26 -6.18 18.78
N PRO A 56 8.95 -7.28 19.17
CA PRO A 56 8.74 -8.63 18.64
C PRO A 56 7.32 -9.18 18.76
N LYS A 57 6.44 -8.56 19.55
CA LYS A 57 5.03 -8.95 19.63
C LYS A 57 4.19 -8.53 18.43
N TYR A 58 4.71 -7.64 17.58
CA TYR A 58 4.03 -7.15 16.39
C TYR A 58 4.66 -7.72 15.13
N ILE A 59 3.82 -8.12 14.17
CA ILE A 59 4.30 -8.62 12.88
C ILE A 59 4.52 -7.51 11.84
N GLY A 60 4.09 -6.29 12.15
CA GLY A 60 4.16 -5.16 11.23
C GLY A 60 3.61 -3.88 11.84
N ALA A 61 3.45 -2.87 11.00
CA ALA A 61 2.82 -1.59 11.35
C ALA A 61 1.64 -1.28 10.43
N THR A 62 0.67 -0.50 10.90
CA THR A 62 -0.41 0.06 10.08
C THR A 62 -0.61 1.54 10.40
N THR A 63 -0.95 2.34 9.40
CA THR A 63 -1.11 3.80 9.51
C THR A 63 -2.17 4.35 8.57
N SER A 64 -2.68 5.52 8.93
CA SER A 64 -3.28 6.47 8.00
C SER A 64 -2.38 7.70 7.94
N GLN A 65 -1.52 7.77 6.92
CA GLN A 65 -0.52 8.83 6.79
C GLN A 65 -1.06 10.00 5.96
N LYS A 66 -0.95 11.21 6.49
CA LYS A 66 -1.13 12.43 5.69
C LYS A 66 0.01 12.58 4.69
N CYS A 67 -0.34 12.73 3.42
CA CYS A 67 0.60 12.83 2.31
C CYS A 67 0.38 14.12 1.54
N VAL A 68 1.48 14.69 1.00
CA VAL A 68 1.41 15.77 0.01
C VAL A 68 2.23 15.39 -1.22
N ARG A 69 1.62 15.46 -2.40
CA ARG A 69 2.29 15.27 -3.70
C ARG A 69 2.21 16.54 -4.53
N THR A 70 3.37 17.06 -4.91
CA THR A 70 3.50 18.28 -5.71
C THR A 70 3.65 18.00 -7.21
N ASN A 71 4.10 16.80 -7.56
CA ASN A 71 4.22 16.32 -8.94
C ASN A 71 2.84 16.18 -9.63
N ASP A 72 1.77 16.03 -8.85
CA ASP A 72 0.43 15.83 -9.38
C ASP A 72 -0.32 17.16 -9.63
N ILE A 73 0.27 18.33 -9.29
CA ILE A 73 -0.42 19.63 -9.24
C ILE A 73 -1.10 20.00 -10.56
N ASP A 74 -0.44 19.78 -11.70
CA ASP A 74 -0.97 20.18 -13.01
C ASP A 74 -2.15 19.30 -13.47
N VAL A 75 -2.33 18.12 -12.87
CA VAL A 75 -3.40 17.16 -13.21
C VAL A 75 -4.63 17.35 -12.32
N ILE A 76 -4.50 18.04 -11.17
CA ILE A 76 -5.60 18.22 -10.22
C ILE A 76 -6.80 18.91 -10.88
N GLY A 77 -7.97 18.30 -10.73
CA GLY A 77 -9.23 18.79 -11.30
C GLY A 77 -9.51 18.31 -12.73
N THR A 78 -8.62 17.51 -13.32
CA THR A 78 -8.80 17.00 -14.70
C THR A 78 -9.37 15.58 -14.77
N ASP A 79 -9.12 14.73 -13.77
CA ASP A 79 -9.42 13.30 -13.85
C ASP A 79 -10.11 12.68 -12.60
N GLY A 80 -10.49 13.52 -11.64
CA GLY A 80 -11.28 13.12 -10.47
C GLY A 80 -10.54 12.29 -9.42
N ARG A 81 -9.26 11.96 -9.59
CA ARG A 81 -8.50 11.11 -8.65
C ARG A 81 -7.22 11.73 -8.10
N HIS A 82 -6.62 12.69 -8.80
CA HIS A 82 -5.42 13.36 -8.30
C HIS A 82 -5.74 14.45 -7.28
N LEU A 83 -5.01 14.44 -6.17
CA LEU A 83 -5.08 15.40 -5.07
C LEU A 83 -3.67 15.85 -4.70
N SER A 84 -3.54 17.08 -4.20
CA SER A 84 -2.28 17.54 -3.61
C SER A 84 -2.10 16.96 -2.21
N PHE A 85 -3.11 17.10 -1.35
CA PHE A 85 -3.15 16.53 0.00
C PHE A 85 -4.15 15.38 0.07
N PHE A 86 -3.72 14.24 0.61
CA PHE A 86 -4.55 13.05 0.79
C PHE A 86 -4.06 12.22 1.97
N GLU A 87 -4.84 11.22 2.37
CA GLU A 87 -4.43 10.23 3.36
C GLU A 87 -4.13 8.91 2.66
N MET A 88 -2.98 8.33 2.97
CA MET A 88 -2.57 7.01 2.50
C MET A 88 -2.74 6.02 3.65
N LEU A 89 -3.69 5.10 3.49
CA LEU A 89 -3.82 3.93 4.34
C LEU A 89 -2.73 2.93 3.94
N GLY A 90 -2.01 2.38 4.90
CA GLY A 90 -0.93 1.43 4.61
C GLY A 90 -0.58 0.54 5.77
N ASN A 91 -0.24 -0.71 5.46
CA ASN A 91 0.37 -1.66 6.36
C ASN A 91 1.79 -2.01 5.87
N PHE A 92 2.70 -2.31 6.80
CA PHE A 92 4.12 -2.44 6.53
C PHE A 92 4.70 -3.65 7.26
N SER A 93 5.24 -4.60 6.50
CA SER A 93 6.05 -5.70 7.01
C SER A 93 7.53 -5.29 7.01
N PHE A 94 8.25 -5.67 8.06
CA PHE A 94 9.70 -5.50 8.15
C PHE A 94 10.45 -6.85 8.13
N GLY A 95 9.79 -7.89 7.62
CA GLY A 95 10.37 -9.24 7.45
C GLY A 95 9.50 -10.39 7.97
N GLU A 96 8.32 -10.12 8.53
CA GLU A 96 7.49 -11.15 9.19
C GLU A 96 6.45 -11.78 8.26
N TYR A 97 5.92 -11.02 7.31
CA TYR A 97 5.00 -11.50 6.26
C TYR A 97 5.38 -10.89 4.90
N PHE A 98 4.90 -11.48 3.81
CA PHE A 98 5.28 -11.08 2.46
C PHE A 98 4.11 -11.12 1.47
N LYS A 99 4.35 -11.55 0.23
CA LYS A 99 3.38 -11.50 -0.87
C LYS A 99 2.10 -12.28 -0.57
N GLU A 100 2.24 -13.49 -0.02
CA GLU A 100 1.12 -14.39 0.26
C GLU A 100 0.10 -13.74 1.20
N GLU A 101 0.53 -13.36 2.40
CA GLU A 101 -0.36 -12.72 3.38
C GLU A 101 -0.87 -11.37 2.87
N MET A 102 -0.03 -10.58 2.20
CA MET A 102 -0.41 -9.25 1.74
C MET A 102 -1.51 -9.30 0.68
N CYS A 103 -1.41 -10.19 -0.31
CA CYS A 103 -2.46 -10.34 -1.33
C CYS A 103 -3.75 -10.88 -0.71
N GLU A 104 -3.66 -11.86 0.19
CA GLU A 104 -4.81 -12.41 0.92
C GLU A 104 -5.54 -11.34 1.74
N TRP A 105 -4.81 -10.54 2.50
CA TRP A 105 -5.40 -9.48 3.32
C TRP A 105 -5.93 -8.31 2.50
N ALA A 106 -5.27 -7.95 1.38
CA ALA A 106 -5.77 -6.95 0.46
C ALA A 106 -7.10 -7.39 -0.18
N TRP A 107 -7.19 -8.65 -0.59
CA TRP A 107 -8.42 -9.24 -1.13
C TRP A 107 -9.54 -9.30 -0.07
N GLU A 108 -9.22 -9.80 1.13
CA GLU A 108 -10.16 -9.91 2.26
C GLU A 108 -10.70 -8.52 2.63
N PHE A 109 -9.84 -7.51 2.77
CA PHE A 109 -10.28 -6.15 3.08
C PHE A 109 -11.20 -5.59 1.98
N SER A 110 -10.82 -5.75 0.72
CA SER A 110 -11.58 -5.22 -0.42
C SER A 110 -12.96 -5.87 -0.57
N THR A 111 -13.03 -7.19 -0.44
CA THR A 111 -14.26 -7.95 -0.72
C THR A 111 -15.14 -8.18 0.50
N GLN A 112 -14.57 -8.29 1.70
CA GLN A 112 -15.32 -8.60 2.92
C GLN A 112 -15.56 -7.38 3.82
N VAL A 113 -14.61 -6.43 3.88
CA VAL A 113 -14.75 -5.24 4.74
C VAL A 113 -15.35 -4.07 3.96
N MET A 114 -14.83 -3.82 2.75
CA MET A 114 -15.36 -2.79 1.86
C MET A 114 -16.56 -3.27 1.03
N GLU A 115 -16.82 -4.57 1.02
CA GLU A 115 -17.93 -5.20 0.26
C GLU A 115 -17.92 -4.83 -1.22
N LEU A 116 -16.72 -4.65 -1.81
CA LEU A 116 -16.58 -4.42 -3.24
C LEU A 116 -16.92 -5.69 -4.02
N ASP A 117 -17.63 -5.51 -5.14
CA ASP A 117 -17.94 -6.59 -6.06
C ASP A 117 -16.65 -7.20 -6.64
N PRO A 118 -16.34 -8.48 -6.36
CA PRO A 118 -15.13 -9.14 -6.85
C PRO A 118 -14.99 -9.13 -8.38
N GLU A 119 -16.12 -9.16 -9.10
CA GLU A 119 -16.15 -9.16 -10.57
C GLU A 119 -15.74 -7.80 -11.17
N LYS A 120 -15.64 -6.76 -10.35
CA LYS A 120 -15.19 -5.42 -10.76
C LYS A 120 -13.76 -5.13 -10.33
N ILE A 121 -13.11 -6.08 -9.67
CA ILE A 121 -11.73 -5.95 -9.22
C ILE A 121 -10.80 -6.51 -10.28
N TYR A 122 -9.83 -5.68 -10.68
CA TYR A 122 -8.73 -6.03 -11.57
C TYR A 122 -7.42 -5.88 -10.81
N VAL A 123 -6.42 -6.71 -11.12
CA VAL A 123 -5.09 -6.60 -10.52
C VAL A 123 -4.02 -6.51 -11.58
N THR A 124 -2.96 -5.76 -11.29
CA THR A 124 -1.75 -5.73 -12.10
C THR A 124 -0.60 -6.36 -11.35
N ILE A 125 0.33 -7.00 -12.05
CA ILE A 125 1.56 -7.56 -11.51
C ILE A 125 2.74 -7.20 -12.39
N TYR A 126 3.94 -7.24 -11.82
CA TYR A 126 5.17 -7.15 -12.60
C TYR A 126 5.29 -8.35 -13.55
N GLU A 127 5.73 -8.11 -14.78
CA GLU A 127 5.69 -9.08 -15.89
C GLU A 127 6.27 -10.46 -15.57
N GLU A 128 7.31 -10.52 -14.73
CA GLU A 128 8.00 -11.76 -14.33
C GLU A 128 7.52 -12.35 -12.98
N ASP A 129 6.55 -11.73 -12.28
CA ASP A 129 6.13 -12.12 -10.93
C ASP A 129 5.03 -13.20 -10.92
N GLU A 130 5.40 -14.42 -11.35
CA GLU A 130 4.51 -15.59 -11.38
C GLU A 130 3.97 -16.01 -10.00
N GLU A 131 4.75 -15.74 -8.96
CA GLU A 131 4.37 -16.01 -7.57
C GLU A 131 3.12 -15.19 -7.22
N THR A 132 3.14 -13.89 -7.48
CA THR A 132 2.01 -13.00 -7.20
C THR A 132 0.80 -13.33 -8.07
N ALA A 133 1.01 -13.70 -9.34
CA ALA A 133 -0.06 -14.18 -10.22
C ALA A 133 -0.79 -15.39 -9.63
N SER A 134 -0.04 -16.34 -9.09
CA SER A 134 -0.57 -17.59 -8.51
C SER A 134 -1.34 -17.31 -7.23
N ILE A 135 -0.86 -16.39 -6.39
CA ILE A 135 -1.56 -15.99 -5.16
C ILE A 135 -2.89 -15.32 -5.50
N TRP A 136 -2.93 -14.38 -6.47
CA TRP A 136 -4.17 -13.72 -6.87
C TRP A 136 -5.23 -14.69 -7.38
N GLN A 137 -4.85 -15.67 -8.20
CA GLN A 137 -5.77 -16.72 -8.66
C GLN A 137 -6.30 -17.55 -7.49
N ARG A 138 -5.45 -17.87 -6.50
CA ARG A 138 -5.83 -18.67 -5.34
C ARG A 138 -6.82 -17.96 -4.43
N VAL A 139 -6.72 -16.62 -4.28
CA VAL A 139 -7.66 -15.85 -3.46
C VAL A 139 -8.98 -15.58 -4.17
N GLY A 140 -9.05 -15.81 -5.48
CA GLY A 140 -10.30 -15.80 -6.26
C GLY A 140 -10.36 -14.75 -7.36
N VAL A 141 -9.25 -14.10 -7.72
CA VAL A 141 -9.21 -13.19 -8.88
C VAL A 141 -9.29 -14.02 -10.17
N ASP A 142 -10.21 -13.66 -11.06
CA ASP A 142 -10.31 -14.29 -12.39
C ASP A 142 -8.98 -14.07 -13.14
N PRO A 143 -8.36 -15.11 -13.74
CA PRO A 143 -7.13 -14.96 -14.50
C PRO A 143 -7.19 -13.90 -15.62
N THR A 144 -8.36 -13.64 -16.18
CA THR A 144 -8.59 -12.60 -17.20
C THR A 144 -8.57 -11.19 -16.63
N HIS A 145 -8.67 -11.03 -15.30
CA HIS A 145 -8.56 -9.76 -14.58
C HIS A 145 -7.14 -9.49 -14.06
N ILE A 146 -6.17 -10.37 -14.38
CA ILE A 146 -4.76 -10.21 -14.00
C ILE A 146 -3.97 -9.70 -15.20
N SER A 147 -3.53 -8.44 -15.13
CA SER A 147 -2.68 -7.82 -16.15
C SER A 147 -1.21 -7.83 -15.75
N ARG A 148 -0.32 -8.07 -16.71
CA ARG A 148 1.14 -8.06 -16.53
C ARG A 148 1.71 -6.79 -17.14
N LEU A 149 2.32 -5.94 -16.33
CA LEU A 149 2.92 -4.68 -16.78
C LEU A 149 4.42 -4.65 -16.48
N GLY A 150 5.13 -3.75 -17.17
CA GLY A 150 6.57 -3.59 -17.07
C GLY A 150 7.00 -2.74 -15.87
N GLU A 151 8.28 -2.36 -15.88
CA GLU A 151 8.92 -1.60 -14.80
C GLU A 151 8.28 -0.24 -14.53
N ASP A 152 7.80 0.45 -15.59
CA ASP A 152 7.23 1.79 -15.47
C ASP A 152 5.94 1.83 -14.63
N ASP A 153 5.21 0.71 -14.55
CA ASP A 153 3.92 0.61 -13.85
C ASP A 153 4.02 -0.26 -12.59
N ASN A 154 4.64 -1.44 -12.68
CA ASN A 154 4.64 -2.44 -11.60
C ASN A 154 6.01 -2.63 -10.92
N PHE A 155 6.88 -1.61 -10.92
CA PHE A 155 8.10 -1.61 -10.14
C PHE A 155 8.23 -0.34 -9.30
N TRP A 156 7.99 -0.47 -7.99
CA TRP A 156 7.98 0.68 -7.10
C TRP A 156 9.38 1.02 -6.59
N ARG A 157 9.67 2.32 -6.53
CA ARG A 157 10.94 2.87 -6.04
C ARG A 157 10.68 3.98 -5.02
N ALA A 158 11.35 3.92 -3.87
CA ALA A 158 11.30 4.97 -2.84
C ALA A 158 11.86 6.33 -3.31
N GLY A 159 12.70 6.32 -4.35
CA GLY A 159 13.44 7.45 -4.88
C GLY A 159 14.61 6.95 -5.73
N PRO A 160 15.57 7.84 -6.08
CA PRO A 160 16.76 7.45 -6.84
C PRO A 160 17.63 6.39 -6.14
N THR A 161 17.58 6.36 -4.81
CA THR A 161 18.22 5.34 -3.96
C THR A 161 17.25 4.94 -2.84
N GLY A 162 17.40 3.71 -2.32
CA GLY A 162 16.59 3.18 -1.22
C GLY A 162 15.82 1.90 -1.57
N PRO A 163 14.89 1.48 -0.70
CA PRO A 163 14.07 0.29 -0.94
C PRO A 163 13.28 0.39 -2.25
N CYS A 164 13.23 -0.71 -2.99
CA CYS A 164 12.47 -0.86 -4.23
C CYS A 164 12.09 -2.34 -4.44
N GLY A 165 11.19 -2.60 -5.38
CA GLY A 165 10.81 -3.96 -5.75
C GLY A 165 9.58 -3.99 -6.66
N PRO A 166 9.23 -5.19 -7.18
CA PRO A 166 7.97 -5.37 -7.90
C PRO A 166 6.79 -5.01 -6.99
N CYS A 167 5.76 -4.42 -7.57
CA CYS A 167 4.50 -4.16 -6.90
C CYS A 167 3.33 -4.79 -7.68
N SER A 168 2.21 -4.92 -6.98
CA SER A 168 0.93 -5.32 -7.55
C SER A 168 -0.13 -4.33 -7.10
N GLU A 169 -0.99 -3.91 -8.02
CA GLU A 169 -2.01 -2.89 -7.77
C GLU A 169 -3.40 -3.46 -8.03
N LEU A 170 -4.39 -2.91 -7.33
CA LEU A 170 -5.78 -3.35 -7.39
C LEU A 170 -6.62 -2.18 -7.89
N TYR A 171 -7.36 -2.42 -8.97
CA TYR A 171 -8.20 -1.47 -9.69
C TYR A 171 -9.67 -1.86 -9.51
N TYR A 172 -10.56 -0.87 -9.54
CA TYR A 172 -12.00 -1.08 -9.39
C TYR A 172 -12.74 -0.36 -10.51
N ASP A 173 -13.61 -1.09 -11.23
CA ASP A 173 -14.45 -0.59 -12.34
C ASP A 173 -15.82 -0.03 -11.90
#